data_AF-A0A2P5AP31-F1
#
_entry.id   AF-A0A2P5AP31-F1
#
_cell.length_a   1.000
_cell.length_b   1.000
_cell.length_c   1.000
_cell.angle_alpha   90.00
_cell.angle_beta   90.00
_cell.angle_gamma   90.00
#
_symmetry.space_group_name_H-M   'P 1'
#
loop_
_entity.id
_entity.type
_entity.pdbx_description
1 polymer ?
#
loop_
_entity_poly.entity_id
_entity_poly.type
_entity_poly.pdbx_seq_one_letter_code
_entity_poly.pdbx_strand_id
1 'polypeptide(L)'
;MATAALLRSFRRRDASSLPLSAYRSLTGTAKPSYIGQKWSNLVRPFSTKPAASDVVGIDLGTTNSCVAVMEGKNPKVIENSEGARTTPSVVAFNQKGELLVGTPAKRQAITNPTNTIFGTKRLIGRRFDDPQTQKEMKMVPYKIVKAPNGDAWVEANGQQYSPSQIGAFILTKMKETAEAYLGKT
;
A
#
# COMPACT_ATOMS: atom_id res chain seq x y z
N MET A 1 -27.70 -54.62 36.57
CA MET A 1 -27.43 -54.71 35.12
C MET A 1 -26.24 -53.79 34.83
N ALA A 2 -25.01 -54.17 35.23
CA ALA A 2 -24.03 -54.92 34.42
C ALA A 2 -23.42 -54.04 33.30
N THR A 3 -22.25 -53.39 33.51
CA THR A 3 -20.81 -53.84 33.35
C THR A 3 -20.21 -53.46 31.97
N ALA A 4 -19.19 -52.58 31.93
CA ALA A 4 -17.73 -52.86 31.74
C ALA A 4 -17.31 -52.87 30.24
N ALA A 5 -16.39 -52.05 29.72
CA ALA A 5 -14.95 -51.84 29.98
C ALA A 5 -14.00 -52.76 29.15
N LEU A 6 -12.97 -52.11 28.57
CA LEU A 6 -11.60 -52.57 28.26
C LEU A 6 -11.26 -53.49 27.03
N LEU A 7 -10.47 -52.88 26.12
CA LEU A 7 -9.10 -53.24 25.64
C LEU A 7 -8.79 -54.25 24.50
N ARG A 8 -7.93 -53.72 23.62
CA ARG A 8 -6.66 -54.26 23.03
C ARG A 8 -6.70 -55.29 21.89
N SER A 9 -6.12 -54.89 20.75
CA SER A 9 -4.80 -55.38 20.28
C SER A 9 -4.37 -54.63 18.99
N PHE A 10 -3.29 -53.84 19.03
CA PHE A 10 -1.90 -54.20 18.64
C PHE A 10 -1.66 -54.35 17.11
N ARG A 11 -1.12 -53.30 16.48
CA ARG A 11 0.16 -53.43 15.76
C ARG A 11 0.89 -52.08 15.65
N ARG A 12 1.94 -51.94 16.46
CA ARG A 12 2.99 -50.93 16.32
C ARG A 12 3.78 -51.20 15.03
N ARG A 13 4.18 -50.16 14.32
CA ARG A 13 5.47 -50.11 13.65
C ARG A 13 6.16 -48.82 14.08
N ASP A 14 7.17 -49.01 14.91
CA ASP A 14 8.18 -48.03 15.25
C ASP A 14 8.96 -47.63 13.97
N ALA A 15 9.18 -46.33 13.81
CA ALA A 15 10.33 -45.82 13.06
C ALA A 15 10.93 -44.69 13.91
N SER A 16 11.76 -45.13 14.84
CA SER A 16 12.68 -44.35 15.65
C SER A 16 13.61 -43.49 14.79
N SER A 17 13.70 -42.21 15.17
CA SER A 17 14.91 -41.39 15.32
C SER A 17 16.23 -41.78 14.65
N LEU A 18 16.89 -40.71 14.12
CA LEU A 18 18.33 -40.46 13.85
C LEU A 18 18.73 -40.43 12.35
N PRO A 19 19.78 -39.66 11.96
CA PRO A 19 20.06 -38.26 12.27
C PRO A 19 20.38 -37.42 11.01
N LEU A 20 20.40 -36.08 11.14
CA LEU A 20 21.07 -35.17 10.20
C LEU A 20 22.59 -35.49 10.20
N SER A 21 23.07 -36.32 9.27
CA SER A 21 24.45 -36.33 8.78
C SER A 21 24.67 -37.56 7.90
N ALA A 22 24.50 -37.41 6.58
CA ALA A 22 25.26 -38.14 5.56
C ALA A 22 24.64 -37.90 4.17
N TYR A 23 25.06 -36.83 3.49
CA TYR A 23 25.29 -36.91 2.04
C TYR A 23 26.49 -36.02 1.72
N ARG A 24 27.66 -36.59 2.05
CA ARG A 24 28.96 -36.11 1.62
C ARG A 24 29.14 -36.55 0.17
N SER A 25 29.36 -35.55 -0.70
CA SER A 25 30.29 -35.59 -1.84
C SER A 25 30.25 -36.83 -2.75
N LEU A 26 29.46 -36.74 -3.83
CA LEU A 26 29.85 -37.36 -5.10
C LEU A 26 30.47 -36.26 -5.96
N THR A 27 31.81 -36.24 -5.99
CA THR A 27 32.61 -35.53 -6.99
C THR A 27 32.39 -36.20 -8.34
N GLY A 28 31.37 -35.75 -9.06
CA GLY A 28 31.20 -35.99 -10.49
C GLY A 28 31.69 -34.77 -11.26
N THR A 29 32.79 -34.93 -11.99
CA THR A 29 33.33 -33.92 -12.91
C THR A 29 32.38 -33.72 -14.09
N ALA A 30 31.45 -32.78 -13.96
CA ALA A 30 30.66 -32.26 -15.07
C ALA A 30 30.64 -30.72 -15.00
N LYS A 31 31.16 -30.08 -16.05
CA LYS A 31 31.27 -28.62 -16.16
C LYS A 31 29.86 -27.98 -16.12
N PRO A 32 29.58 -27.01 -15.24
CA PRO A 32 28.29 -26.31 -15.26
C PRO A 32 28.26 -25.34 -16.44
N SER A 33 27.18 -25.41 -17.22
CA SER A 33 26.85 -24.45 -18.26
C SER A 33 26.46 -23.09 -17.64
N TYR A 34 27.08 -22.02 -18.15
CA TYR A 34 27.03 -20.63 -17.67
C TYR A 34 25.69 -19.90 -17.83
N ILE A 35 24.56 -20.62 -17.95
CA ILE A 35 23.25 -20.02 -18.26
C ILE A 35 22.29 -20.03 -17.05
N GLY A 36 22.57 -20.83 -16.01
CA GLY A 36 21.67 -20.98 -14.84
C GLY A 36 21.85 -19.99 -13.68
N GLN A 37 22.96 -19.25 -13.61
CA GLN A 37 23.29 -18.42 -12.43
C GLN A 37 22.70 -17.01 -12.44
N LYS A 38 22.11 -16.55 -13.56
CA LYS A 38 21.68 -15.15 -13.69
C LYS A 38 20.31 -14.83 -13.06
N TRP A 39 19.53 -15.85 -12.72
CA TRP A 39 18.15 -15.68 -12.21
C TRP A 39 18.03 -15.83 -10.69
N SER A 40 19.00 -16.47 -10.01
CA SER A 40 18.99 -16.58 -8.54
C SER A 40 19.25 -15.25 -7.83
N ASN A 41 19.89 -14.29 -8.50
CA ASN A 41 20.18 -12.97 -7.95
C ASN A 41 19.04 -11.94 -8.10
N LEU A 42 17.94 -12.29 -8.81
CA LEU A 42 16.79 -11.40 -8.97
C LEU A 42 15.72 -11.57 -7.88
N VAL A 43 15.78 -12.67 -7.11
CA VAL A 43 14.85 -12.92 -6.00
C VAL A 43 15.52 -12.43 -4.73
N ARG A 44 15.22 -11.20 -4.31
CA ARG A 44 15.58 -10.77 -2.95
C ARG A 44 14.77 -11.63 -1.97
N PRO A 45 15.41 -12.43 -1.09
CA PRO A 45 14.66 -13.07 -0.01
C PRO A 45 14.03 -11.98 0.85
N PHE A 46 12.73 -12.12 1.16
CA PHE A 46 12.07 -11.24 2.12
C PHE A 46 12.89 -11.23 3.42
N SER A 47 13.30 -10.04 3.85
CA SER A 47 14.05 -9.87 5.09
C SER A 47 13.24 -10.45 6.24
N THR A 48 13.79 -11.47 6.92
CA THR A 48 13.19 -12.09 8.11
C THR A 48 13.47 -11.31 9.39
N LYS A 49 14.26 -10.22 9.33
CA LYS A 49 14.45 -9.34 10.48
C LYS A 49 13.10 -8.71 10.84
N PRO A 50 12.62 -8.88 12.09
CA PRO A 50 11.48 -8.11 12.55
C PRO A 50 11.84 -6.64 12.45
N ALA A 51 11.04 -5.86 11.71
CA ALA A 51 11.13 -4.43 11.79
C ALA A 51 10.89 -4.03 13.25
N ALA A 52 11.69 -3.09 13.77
CA ALA A 52 11.51 -2.60 15.13
C ALA A 52 10.16 -1.87 15.32
N SER A 53 9.48 -1.53 14.21
CA SER A 53 8.18 -0.86 14.11
C SER A 53 7.29 -1.58 13.10
N ASP A 54 5.97 -1.43 13.24
CA ASP A 54 5.02 -1.94 12.25
C ASP A 54 5.23 -1.25 10.90
N VAL A 55 5.19 -2.03 9.81
CA VAL A 55 5.30 -1.53 8.45
C VAL A 55 3.96 -1.68 7.77
N VAL A 56 3.42 -0.58 7.25
CA VAL A 56 2.14 -0.53 6.54
C VAL A 56 2.39 -0.51 5.03
N GLY A 57 1.56 -1.22 4.27
CA GLY A 57 1.53 -1.14 2.81
C GLY A 57 0.44 -0.17 2.38
N ILE A 58 0.80 0.89 1.65
CA ILE A 58 -0.15 1.88 1.13
C ILE A 58 -0.13 1.85 -0.40
N ASP A 59 -1.28 1.56 -1.00
CA ASP A 59 -1.53 1.84 -2.42
C ASP A 59 -2.09 3.25 -2.56
N LEU A 60 -1.27 4.18 -3.04
CA LEU A 60 -1.68 5.54 -3.35
C LEU A 60 -2.16 5.60 -4.80
N GLY A 61 -3.42 5.26 -5.05
CA GLY A 61 -4.00 5.24 -6.41
C GLY A 61 -4.50 6.61 -6.88
N THR A 62 -4.77 6.72 -8.19
CA THR A 62 -5.29 7.97 -8.81
C THR A 62 -6.71 8.30 -8.34
N THR A 63 -7.54 7.26 -8.16
CA THR A 63 -8.96 7.41 -7.83
C THR A 63 -9.27 6.97 -6.41
N ASN A 64 -8.69 5.84 -5.99
CA ASN A 64 -8.86 5.30 -4.65
C ASN A 64 -7.49 4.90 -4.12
N SER A 65 -7.35 4.95 -2.80
CA SER A 65 -6.19 4.48 -2.06
C SER A 65 -6.60 3.39 -1.07
N CYS A 66 -5.66 2.52 -0.74
CA CYS A 66 -5.87 1.38 0.14
C CYS A 66 -4.69 1.25 1.10
N VAL A 67 -4.93 0.79 2.32
CA VAL A 67 -3.89 0.50 3.29
C VAL A 67 -4.03 -0.93 3.82
N ALA A 68 -2.90 -1.60 4.01
CA ALA A 68 -2.83 -2.97 4.49
C ALA A 68 -1.73 -3.12 5.55
N VAL A 69 -1.96 -4.05 6.47
CA VAL A 69 -1.02 -4.46 7.52
C VAL A 69 -0.73 -5.96 7.42
N MET A 70 0.37 -6.41 8.01
CA MET A 70 0.67 -7.83 8.14
C MET A 70 0.13 -8.37 9.48
N GLU A 71 -0.84 -9.26 9.44
CA GLU A 71 -1.28 -10.04 10.61
C GLU A 71 -0.57 -11.39 10.62
N GLY A 72 0.51 -11.47 11.39
CA GLY A 72 1.40 -12.63 11.36
C GLY A 72 2.03 -12.80 9.98
N LYS A 73 1.60 -13.84 9.24
CA LYS A 73 2.08 -14.12 7.87
C LYS A 73 1.11 -13.68 6.77
N ASN A 74 -0.09 -13.23 7.13
CA ASN A 74 -1.15 -12.91 6.17
C ASN A 74 -1.30 -11.39 6.01
N PRO A 75 -1.32 -10.86 4.77
CA PRO A 75 -1.66 -9.47 4.54
C PRO A 75 -3.16 -9.24 4.76
N LYS A 76 -3.52 -8.14 5.42
CA LYS A 76 -4.91 -7.73 5.65
C LYS A 76 -5.12 -6.28 5.26
N VAL A 77 -6.07 -6.06 4.36
CA VAL A 77 -6.59 -4.73 4.06
C VAL A 77 -7.49 -4.27 5.18
N ILE A 78 -7.22 -3.08 5.72
CA ILE A 78 -7.95 -2.49 6.84
C ILE A 78 -9.04 -1.53 6.36
N GLU A 79 -10.06 -1.35 7.17
CA GLU A 79 -11.17 -0.42 6.90
C GLU A 79 -10.83 0.96 7.43
N ASN A 80 -11.23 2.00 6.69
CA ASN A 80 -11.13 3.38 7.13
C ASN A 80 -12.22 3.74 8.16
N SER A 81 -12.17 4.97 8.67
CA SER A 81 -13.18 5.49 9.61
C SER A 81 -14.61 5.50 9.07
N GLU A 82 -14.80 5.39 7.75
CA GLU A 82 -16.10 5.32 7.10
C GLU A 82 -16.58 3.87 6.86
N GLY A 83 -15.84 2.87 7.34
CA GLY A 83 -16.16 1.44 7.17
C GLY A 83 -15.86 0.89 5.77
N ALA A 84 -15.06 1.59 4.97
CA ALA A 84 -14.68 1.18 3.61
C ALA A 84 -13.22 0.72 3.56
N ARG A 85 -12.94 -0.32 2.77
CA ARG A 85 -11.57 -0.86 2.55
C ARG A 85 -10.72 -0.03 1.59
N THR A 86 -11.33 0.97 0.95
CA THR A 86 -10.64 1.93 0.09
C THR A 86 -11.14 3.33 0.40
N THR A 87 -10.25 4.31 0.24
CA THR A 87 -10.54 5.72 0.46
C THR A 87 -10.39 6.47 -0.85
N PRO A 88 -11.37 7.29 -1.27
CA PRO A 88 -11.20 8.13 -2.45
C PRO A 88 -9.94 9.00 -2.37
N SER A 89 -9.13 9.01 -3.43
CA SER A 89 -7.95 9.87 -3.56
C SER A 89 -8.37 11.31 -3.93
N VAL A 90 -9.17 11.90 -3.05
CA VAL A 90 -9.81 13.21 -3.22
C VAL A 90 -9.51 14.04 -1.98
N VAL A 91 -9.05 15.26 -2.20
CA VAL A 91 -8.78 16.25 -1.16
C VAL A 91 -9.61 17.48 -1.48
N ALA A 92 -10.24 18.08 -0.49
CA ALA A 92 -10.97 19.32 -0.71
C ALA A 92 -10.78 20.30 0.44
N PHE A 93 -10.78 21.58 0.11
CA PHE A 93 -10.72 22.67 1.09
C PHE A 93 -12.09 23.32 1.15
N ASN A 94 -12.70 23.38 2.33
CA ASN A 94 -13.98 24.07 2.49
C ASN A 94 -13.78 25.59 2.54
N GLN A 95 -14.89 26.33 2.57
CA GLN A 95 -14.87 27.80 2.62
C GLN A 95 -14.25 28.37 3.91
N LYS A 96 -14.22 27.57 4.98
CA LYS A 96 -13.59 27.91 6.26
C LYS A 96 -12.08 27.59 6.29
N GLY A 97 -11.55 27.00 5.22
CA GLY A 97 -10.15 26.56 5.12
C GLY A 97 -9.88 25.20 5.75
N GLU A 98 -10.90 24.46 6.18
CA GLU A 98 -10.73 23.10 6.72
C GLU A 98 -10.44 22.10 5.60
N LEU A 99 -9.50 21.19 5.87
CA LEU A 99 -9.10 20.10 5.00
C LEU A 99 -10.04 18.91 5.15
N LEU A 100 -10.61 18.47 4.03
CA LEU A 100 -11.39 17.24 3.91
C LEU A 100 -10.66 16.25 3.01
N VAL A 101 -10.60 14.98 3.40
CA VAL A 101 -9.93 13.91 2.63
C VAL A 101 -10.85 12.71 2.50
N GLY A 102 -10.87 12.04 1.35
CA GLY A 102 -11.62 10.81 1.15
C GLY A 102 -13.10 11.03 0.86
N THR A 103 -13.96 10.24 1.51
CA THR A 103 -15.41 10.28 1.30
C THR A 103 -16.03 11.65 1.58
N PRO A 104 -15.69 12.37 2.68
CA PRO A 104 -16.17 13.73 2.90
C PRO A 104 -15.84 14.69 1.76
N ALA A 105 -14.61 14.65 1.23
CA ALA A 105 -14.20 15.48 0.11
C ALA A 105 -14.97 15.14 -1.17
N LYS A 106 -15.12 13.84 -1.48
CA LYS A 106 -15.85 13.37 -2.66
C LYS A 106 -17.33 13.80 -2.65
N ARG A 107 -17.98 13.82 -1.49
CA ARG A 107 -19.40 14.20 -1.35
C ARG A 107 -19.68 15.64 -1.78
N GLN A 108 -18.76 16.56 -1.51
CA GLN A 108 -18.93 17.97 -1.88
C GLN A 108 -18.31 18.34 -3.24
N ALA A 109 -17.80 17.38 -4.02
CA ALA A 109 -17.11 17.68 -5.28
C ALA A 109 -17.99 18.41 -6.30
N ILE A 110 -19.32 18.20 -6.25
CA ILE A 110 -20.29 18.83 -7.14
C ILE A 110 -20.56 20.29 -6.73
N THR A 111 -20.68 20.55 -5.43
CA THR A 111 -21.01 21.89 -4.90
C THR A 111 -19.77 22.76 -4.70
N ASN A 112 -18.58 22.17 -4.59
CA ASN A 112 -17.30 22.85 -4.44
C ASN A 112 -16.26 22.31 -5.44
N PRO A 113 -16.48 22.45 -6.76
CA PRO A 113 -15.67 21.78 -7.78
C PRO A 113 -14.27 22.39 -7.93
N THR A 114 -14.11 23.70 -7.72
CA THR A 114 -12.83 24.40 -7.90
C THR A 114 -11.82 24.14 -6.77
N ASN A 115 -12.31 23.82 -5.56
CA ASN A 115 -11.47 23.52 -4.40
C ASN A 115 -11.50 22.02 -4.01
N THR A 116 -12.05 21.17 -4.88
CA THR A 116 -12.01 19.71 -4.71
C THR A 116 -11.05 19.11 -5.74
N ILE A 117 -9.92 18.62 -5.24
CA ILE A 117 -8.80 18.14 -6.01
C ILE A 117 -8.83 16.62 -6.07
N PHE A 118 -8.81 16.08 -7.28
CA PHE A 118 -8.79 14.64 -7.56
C PHE A 118 -7.90 14.35 -8.77
N GLY A 119 -7.45 13.10 -8.92
CA GLY A 119 -6.60 12.71 -10.05
C GLY A 119 -5.19 13.28 -10.00
N THR A 120 -4.76 13.87 -8.88
CA THR A 120 -3.47 14.54 -8.71
C THR A 120 -2.27 13.65 -9.00
N LYS A 121 -2.41 12.32 -8.89
CA LYS A 121 -1.38 11.35 -9.29
C LYS A 121 -0.94 11.51 -10.75
N ARG A 122 -1.81 12.05 -11.62
CA ARG A 122 -1.47 12.35 -13.02
C ARG A 122 -0.50 13.54 -13.16
N LEU A 123 -0.45 14.42 -12.16
CA LEU A 123 0.37 15.64 -12.15
C LEU A 123 1.70 15.47 -11.41
N ILE A 124 1.82 14.46 -10.53
CA ILE A 124 3.05 14.21 -9.76
C ILE A 124 4.24 14.02 -10.71
N GLY A 125 5.28 14.83 -10.51
CA GLY A 125 6.53 14.78 -11.28
C GLY A 125 6.42 15.33 -12.71
N ARG A 126 5.33 16.01 -13.07
CA ARG A 126 5.16 16.62 -14.40
C ARG A 126 5.39 18.12 -14.38
N ARG A 127 5.89 18.61 -15.51
CA ARG A 127 5.97 20.05 -15.78
C ARG A 127 4.62 20.62 -16.16
N PHE A 128 4.45 21.92 -15.91
CA PHE A 128 3.25 22.64 -16.30
C PHE A 128 3.01 22.60 -17.82
N ASP A 129 4.09 22.72 -18.60
CA ASP A 129 4.04 22.78 -20.06
C ASP A 129 3.92 21.40 -20.74
N ASP A 130 3.86 20.30 -19.97
CA ASP A 130 3.74 18.93 -20.51
C ASP A 130 2.38 18.72 -21.23
N PRO A 131 2.34 18.11 -22.44
CA PRO A 131 1.08 17.91 -23.17
C PRO A 131 0.00 17.17 -22.38
N GLN A 132 0.39 16.24 -21.51
CA GLN A 132 -0.55 15.52 -20.66
C GLN A 132 -1.13 16.43 -19.56
N THR A 133 -0.32 17.29 -18.96
CA THR A 133 -0.79 18.32 -18.01
C THR A 133 -1.77 19.27 -18.67
N GLN A 134 -1.46 19.74 -19.88
CA GLN A 134 -2.33 20.64 -20.66
C GLN A 134 -3.67 19.98 -21.02
N LYS A 135 -3.67 18.67 -21.28
CA LYS A 135 -4.90 17.90 -21.45
C LYS A 135 -5.70 17.79 -20.16
N GLU A 136 -5.05 17.48 -19.04
CA GLU A 136 -5.71 17.37 -17.72
C GLU A 136 -6.37 18.69 -17.33
N MET A 137 -5.70 19.82 -17.56
CA MET A 137 -6.20 21.17 -17.28
C MET A 137 -7.54 21.51 -17.98
N LYS A 138 -7.85 20.85 -19.10
CA LYS A 138 -9.13 21.01 -19.81
C LYS A 138 -10.23 20.09 -19.30
N MET A 139 -9.88 19.06 -18.53
CA MET A 139 -10.79 18.02 -18.05
C MET A 139 -11.18 18.20 -16.59
N VAL A 140 -10.33 18.87 -15.79
CA VAL A 140 -10.56 19.05 -14.35
C VAL A 140 -11.14 20.45 -14.05
N PRO A 141 -12.00 20.59 -13.03
CA PRO A 141 -12.59 21.87 -12.67
C PRO A 141 -11.70 22.75 -11.78
N TYR A 142 -10.72 22.16 -11.09
CA TYR A 142 -9.77 22.90 -10.26
C TYR A 142 -8.65 23.50 -11.11
N LYS A 143 -7.99 24.53 -10.58
CA LYS A 143 -6.96 25.26 -11.32
C LYS A 143 -5.61 24.55 -11.19
N ILE A 144 -5.00 24.25 -12.33
CA ILE A 144 -3.58 23.83 -12.43
C ILE A 144 -2.75 25.07 -12.74
N VAL A 145 -1.66 25.27 -12.00
CA VAL A 145 -0.80 26.46 -12.07
C VAL A 145 0.66 26.08 -12.26
N LYS A 146 1.43 27.00 -12.86
CA LYS A 146 2.87 26.84 -13.04
C LYS A 146 3.59 27.27 -11.77
N ALA A 147 4.29 26.35 -11.14
CA ALA A 147 5.15 26.65 -9.99
C ALA A 147 6.42 27.41 -10.41
N PRO A 148 7.13 28.06 -9.47
CA PRO A 148 8.37 28.79 -9.78
C PRO A 148 9.46 27.94 -10.45
N ASN A 149 9.50 26.64 -10.16
CA ASN A 149 10.44 25.68 -10.77
C ASN A 149 9.95 25.12 -12.13
N GLY A 150 8.76 25.53 -12.59
CA GLY A 150 8.14 25.07 -13.83
C GLY A 150 7.26 23.82 -13.69
N ASP A 151 7.10 23.28 -12.49
CA ASP A 151 6.25 22.11 -12.25
C ASP A 151 4.76 22.45 -12.27
N ALA A 152 3.93 21.43 -12.54
CA ALA A 152 2.48 21.54 -12.47
C ALA A 152 2.02 21.47 -11.00
N TRP A 153 1.52 22.56 -10.46
CA TRP A 153 0.90 22.64 -9.13
C TRP A 153 -0.61 22.83 -9.27
N VAL A 154 -1.32 22.74 -8.15
CA VAL A 154 -2.76 22.98 -8.08
C VAL A 154 -3.05 24.15 -7.15
N GLU A 155 -4.12 24.90 -7.41
CA GLU A 155 -4.54 26.03 -6.58
C GLU A 155 -5.93 25.77 -6.01
N ALA A 156 -6.10 25.98 -4.71
CA ALA A 156 -7.38 25.95 -4.01
C ALA A 156 -7.43 27.08 -2.98
N ASN A 157 -8.54 27.81 -2.93
CA ASN A 157 -8.73 29.00 -2.08
C ASN A 157 -7.57 30.03 -2.18
N GLY A 158 -7.00 30.21 -3.38
CA GLY A 158 -5.88 31.13 -3.62
C GLY A 158 -4.52 30.66 -3.08
N GLN A 159 -4.45 29.47 -2.49
CA GLN A 159 -3.20 28.84 -2.06
C GLN A 159 -2.76 27.77 -3.06
N GLN A 160 -1.46 27.70 -3.33
CA GLN A 160 -0.89 26.74 -4.26
C GLN A 160 -0.31 25.55 -3.50
N TYR A 161 -0.55 24.35 -4.02
CA TYR A 161 -0.10 23.09 -3.46
C TYR A 161 0.62 22.27 -4.53
N SER A 162 1.75 21.69 -4.17
CA SER A 162 2.40 20.68 -5.01
C SER A 162 1.53 19.41 -5.06
N PRO A 163 1.58 18.65 -6.17
CA PRO A 163 0.91 17.35 -6.25
C PRO A 163 1.31 16.40 -5.12
N SER A 164 2.56 16.48 -4.67
CA SER A 164 3.10 15.71 -3.55
C SER A 164 2.45 16.08 -2.21
N GLN A 165 2.18 17.37 -1.95
CA GLN A 165 1.45 17.79 -0.74
C GLN A 165 0.01 17.26 -0.74
N ILE A 166 -0.67 17.30 -1.89
CA ILE A 166 -2.01 16.70 -2.01
C ILE A 166 -1.97 15.20 -1.77
N GLY A 167 -0.96 14.50 -2.32
CA GLY A 167 -0.71 13.09 -2.02
C GLY A 167 -0.43 12.86 -0.54
N ALA A 168 0.30 13.75 0.13
CA ALA A 168 0.60 13.64 1.55
C ALA A 168 -0.66 13.70 2.42
N PHE A 169 -1.63 14.55 2.11
CA PHE A 169 -2.91 14.56 2.84
C PHE A 169 -3.65 13.22 2.75
N ILE A 170 -3.60 12.56 1.60
CA ILE A 170 -4.17 11.22 1.42
C ILE A 170 -3.37 10.19 2.23
N LEU A 171 -2.04 10.25 2.17
CA LEU A 171 -1.17 9.36 2.94
C LEU A 171 -1.35 9.54 4.46
N THR A 172 -1.56 10.76 4.95
CA THR A 172 -1.89 11.03 6.36
C THR A 172 -3.17 10.30 6.77
N LYS A 173 -4.23 10.36 5.95
CA LYS A 173 -5.47 9.61 6.22
C LYS A 173 -5.24 8.09 6.26
N MET A 174 -4.36 7.57 5.40
CA MET A 174 -4.02 6.14 5.38
C MET A 174 -3.21 5.74 6.61
N LYS A 175 -2.30 6.63 7.05
CA LYS A 175 -1.53 6.48 8.29
C LYS A 175 -2.47 6.45 9.50
N GLU A 176 -3.36 7.43 9.65
CA GLU A 176 -4.35 7.48 10.73
C GLU A 176 -5.21 6.22 10.79
N THR A 177 -5.60 5.70 9.62
CA THR A 177 -6.37 4.45 9.51
C THR A 177 -5.57 3.26 10.05
N ALA A 178 -4.29 3.18 9.73
CA ALA A 178 -3.42 2.12 10.24
C ALA A 178 -3.13 2.25 11.75
N GLU A 179 -2.92 3.48 12.23
CA GLU A 179 -2.70 3.78 13.65
C GLU A 179 -3.90 3.40 14.50
N ALA A 180 -5.11 3.80 14.07
CA ALA A 180 -6.36 3.42 14.72
C ALA A 180 -6.55 1.90 14.78
N TYR A 181 -6.15 1.19 13.72
CA TYR A 181 -6.22 -0.27 13.66
C TYR A 181 -5.21 -0.97 14.58
N LEU A 182 -3.97 -0.48 14.61
CA LEU A 182 -2.87 -1.07 15.39
C LEU A 182 -2.90 -0.66 16.87
N GLY A 183 -3.68 0.36 17.23
CA GLY A 183 -3.75 0.91 18.58
C GLY A 183 -2.46 1.63 19.00
N LYS A 184 -1.78 2.28 18.05
CA LYS A 184 -0.49 2.97 18.24
C LYS A 184 -0.55 4.39 17.65
N THR A 185 0.25 5.31 18.20
CA THR A 185 0.38 6.72 17.79
C THR A 185 1.83 7.08 17.53
#